data_AF-A0A077XQD7-F1
#
_entry.id   AF-A0A077XQD7-F1
#
_cell.length_a   1.000
_cell.length_b   1.000
_cell.length_c   1.000
_cell.angle_alpha   90.00
_cell.angle_beta   90.00
_cell.angle_gamma   90.00
#
_symmetry.space_group_name_H-M   'P 1'
#
loop_
_entity.id
_entity.type
_entity.pdbx_description
1 polymer ?
#
loop_
_entity_poly.entity_id
_entity_poly.type
_entity_poly.pdbx_seq_one_letter_code
_entity_poly.pdbx_strand_id
1 'polypeptide(L)'
;METTQVIPDDISLITYIIRSDWKKVSIGADPYLEAMESINNITDYYFEDSAASIVNYFLANAQTWRGPVAKAVKAKLNALLKTIH
;
A
#
# COMPACT_ATOMS: atom_id res chain seq x y z
N MET A 1 8.04 -25.87 1.77
CA MET A 1 6.66 -25.36 1.65
C MET A 1 6.79 -23.85 1.52
N GLU A 2 6.57 -23.30 0.33
CA GLU A 2 6.57 -21.84 0.15
C GLU A 2 5.27 -21.31 0.75
N THR A 3 5.35 -20.67 1.91
CA THR A 3 4.23 -19.93 2.47
C THR A 3 3.90 -18.77 1.55
N THR A 4 2.83 -18.88 0.75
CA THR A 4 2.28 -17.74 0.03
C THR A 4 1.79 -16.73 1.07
N GLN A 5 2.54 -15.65 1.26
CA GLN A 5 2.11 -14.56 2.14
C GLN A 5 0.84 -13.94 1.57
N VAL A 6 -0.28 -14.13 2.27
CA VAL A 6 -1.56 -13.51 1.92
C VAL A 6 -1.48 -12.02 2.24
N ILE A 7 -1.77 -11.16 1.26
CA ILE A 7 -1.83 -9.71 1.48
C ILE A 7 -3.25 -9.35 1.98
N PRO A 8 -3.40 -8.77 3.18
CA PRO A 8 -4.70 -8.45 3.77
C PRO A 8 -5.41 -7.31 3.01
N ASP A 9 -6.71 -7.14 3.23
CA ASP A 9 -7.47 -5.97 2.74
C ASP A 9 -7.23 -4.72 3.58
N ASP A 10 -6.89 -4.88 4.85
CA ASP A 10 -6.57 -3.80 5.76
C ASP A 10 -5.29 -3.07 5.32
N ILE A 11 -5.43 -1.78 4.97
CA ILE A 11 -4.34 -0.97 4.42
C ILE A 11 -3.22 -0.77 5.45
N SER A 12 -3.54 -0.55 6.73
CA SER A 12 -2.57 -0.44 7.81
C SER A 12 -1.76 -1.72 7.97
N LEU A 13 -2.40 -2.89 7.81
CA LEU A 13 -1.68 -4.16 7.86
C LEU A 13 -0.76 -4.36 6.65
N ILE A 14 -1.13 -3.84 5.48
CA ILE A 14 -0.29 -3.84 4.28
C ILE A 14 0.98 -3.01 4.50
N THR A 15 0.92 -1.89 5.23
CA THR A 15 2.12 -1.05 5.46
C THR A 15 3.22 -1.78 6.22
N TYR A 16 2.88 -2.65 7.18
CA TYR A 16 3.86 -3.49 7.87
C TYR A 16 4.60 -4.43 6.92
N ILE A 17 3.91 -4.98 5.92
CA ILE A 17 4.51 -5.83 4.88
C ILE A 17 5.48 -4.99 4.04
N ILE A 18 5.04 -3.80 3.63
CA ILE A 18 5.87 -2.86 2.84
C ILE A 18 7.14 -2.49 3.61
N ARG A 19 7.03 -2.06 4.86
CA ARG A 19 8.18 -1.68 5.72
C ARG A 19 9.13 -2.85 5.96
N SER A 20 8.60 -4.06 6.08
CA SER A 20 9.41 -5.26 6.31
C SER A 20 10.22 -5.68 5.08
N ASP A 21 9.64 -5.55 3.88
CA ASP A 21 10.29 -5.94 2.61
C ASP A 21 11.13 -4.80 2.03
N TRP A 22 10.57 -3.60 1.96
CA TRP A 22 11.19 -2.44 1.33
C TRP A 22 12.06 -1.64 2.31
N LYS A 23 13.29 -2.12 2.54
CA LYS A 23 14.22 -1.54 3.54
C LYS A 23 14.55 -0.06 3.35
N LYS A 24 14.54 0.44 2.12
CA LYS A 24 14.79 1.84 1.79
C LYS A 24 13.67 2.37 0.91
N VAL A 25 12.57 2.75 1.57
CA VAL A 25 11.43 3.42 0.94
C VAL A 25 11.90 4.68 0.23
N SER A 26 11.34 4.96 -0.95
CA SER A 26 11.66 6.18 -1.69
C SER A 26 11.11 7.40 -0.95
N ILE A 27 11.83 8.52 -1.00
CA ILE A 27 11.40 9.78 -0.36
C ILE A 27 10.02 10.23 -0.86
N GLY A 28 9.69 9.96 -2.13
CA GLY A 28 8.38 10.27 -2.70
C GLY A 28 7.25 9.34 -2.25
N ALA A 29 7.55 8.11 -1.81
CA ALA A 29 6.53 7.16 -1.36
C ALA A 29 6.30 7.22 0.15
N ASP A 30 7.33 7.61 0.91
CA ASP A 30 7.34 7.57 2.37
C ASP A 30 6.18 8.36 3.02
N PRO A 31 5.84 9.59 2.59
CA PRO A 31 4.73 10.34 3.19
C PRO A 31 3.37 9.67 2.98
N TYR A 32 3.16 9.05 1.82
CA TYR A 32 1.91 8.33 1.55
C TYR A 32 1.85 7.01 2.32
N LEU A 33 2.99 6.35 2.49
CA LEU A 33 3.09 5.15 3.31
C LEU A 33 2.80 5.44 4.78
N GLU A 34 3.29 6.56 5.31
CA GLU A 34 2.97 7.04 6.67
C GLU A 34 1.46 7.32 6.82
N ALA A 35 0.83 8.00 5.86
CA ALA A 35 -0.61 8.21 5.89
C ALA A 35 -1.39 6.87 5.87
N MET A 36 -0.96 5.91 5.04
CA MET A 36 -1.55 4.56 4.98
C MET A 36 -1.47 3.81 6.32
N GLU A 37 -0.55 4.13 7.22
CA GLU A 37 -0.45 3.48 8.55
C GLU A 37 -1.66 3.80 9.45
N SER A 38 -2.45 4.82 9.13
CA SER A 38 -3.66 5.23 9.86
C SER A 38 -4.98 4.89 9.16
N ILE A 39 -4.91 4.18 8.03
CA ILE A 39 -6.05 3.89 7.15
C ILE A 39 -6.30 2.38 7.18
N ASN A 40 -7.55 1.96 7.45
CA ASN A 40 -7.90 0.55 7.45
C ASN A 40 -8.58 0.15 6.13
N ASN A 41 -9.51 0.97 5.64
CA ASN A 41 -10.30 0.68 4.45
C ASN A 41 -10.04 1.67 3.31
N ILE A 42 -10.21 1.21 2.07
CA ILE A 42 -10.03 2.05 0.86
C ILE A 42 -11.08 3.18 0.73
N THR A 43 -12.15 3.11 1.52
CA THR A 43 -13.21 4.13 1.62
C THR A 43 -12.99 5.13 2.75
N ASP A 44 -11.96 4.95 3.58
CA ASP A 44 -11.66 5.84 4.68
C ASP A 44 -11.03 7.16 4.17
N TYR A 45 -10.86 8.10 5.09
CA TYR A 45 -10.21 9.39 4.86
C TYR A 45 -9.08 9.59 5.85
N TYR A 46 -8.00 10.21 5.37
CA TYR A 46 -6.93 10.76 6.19
C TYR A 46 -7.03 12.28 6.10
N PHE A 47 -7.58 12.90 7.14
CA PHE A 47 -8.03 14.30 7.09
C PHE A 47 -8.98 14.54 5.90
N GLU A 48 -8.57 15.37 4.94
CA GLU A 48 -9.36 15.71 3.76
C GLU A 48 -9.03 14.82 2.55
N ASP A 49 -7.98 14.00 2.63
CA ASP A 49 -7.55 13.12 1.56
C ASP A 49 -8.23 11.75 1.67
N SER A 50 -8.81 11.28 0.56
CA SER A 50 -9.35 9.92 0.49
C SER A 50 -8.23 8.88 0.57
N ALA A 51 -8.49 7.72 1.18
CA ALA A 51 -7.58 6.59 1.13
C ALA A 51 -7.22 6.19 -0.32
N ALA A 52 -8.17 6.29 -1.24
CA ALA A 52 -7.96 6.03 -2.66
C ALA A 52 -6.91 6.95 -3.32
N SER A 53 -6.94 8.25 -3.03
CA SER A 53 -5.93 9.19 -3.55
C SER A 53 -4.55 8.89 -2.96
N ILE A 54 -4.48 8.64 -1.65
CA ILE A 54 -3.23 8.29 -0.96
C ILE A 54 -2.61 7.01 -1.53
N VAL A 55 -3.40 5.95 -1.70
CA VAL A 55 -2.94 4.68 -2.29
C VAL A 55 -2.47 4.88 -3.74
N ASN A 56 -3.16 5.69 -4.54
CA ASN A 56 -2.72 6.02 -5.90
C ASN A 56 -1.36 6.73 -5.91
N TYR A 57 -1.17 7.74 -5.05
CA TYR A 57 0.10 8.45 -4.97
C TYR A 57 1.24 7.57 -4.43
N PHE A 58 0.97 6.70 -3.45
CA PHE A 58 1.94 5.69 -3.02
C PHE A 58 2.38 4.80 -4.18
N LEU A 59 1.42 4.23 -4.93
CA LEU A 59 1.71 3.35 -6.07
C LEU A 59 2.54 4.05 -7.16
N ALA A 60 2.24 5.31 -7.44
CA ALA A 60 2.97 6.13 -8.40
C ALA A 60 4.45 6.34 -7.98
N ASN A 61 4.72 6.46 -6.68
CA ASN A 61 6.07 6.69 -6.13
C ASN A 61 6.82 5.40 -5.75
N ALA A 62 6.14 4.26 -5.76
CA ALA A 62 6.71 2.95 -5.42
C ALA A 62 7.42 2.25 -6.60
N GLN A 63 7.75 2.95 -7.70
CA GLN A 63 8.30 2.32 -8.91
C GLN A 63 9.64 1.61 -8.71
N THR A 64 10.45 2.07 -7.75
CA THR A 64 11.75 1.47 -7.43
C THR A 64 11.62 0.22 -6.54
N TRP A 65 10.47 0.02 -5.90
CA TRP A 65 10.17 -1.19 -5.14
C TRP A 65 9.82 -2.35 -6.08
N ARG A 66 10.63 -3.41 -6.08
CA ARG A 66 10.53 -4.54 -7.01
C ARG A 66 10.71 -5.86 -6.27
N GLY A 67 10.22 -6.93 -6.85
CA GLY A 67 10.28 -8.29 -6.30
C GLY A 67 8.89 -8.92 -6.16
N PRO A 68 8.82 -10.20 -5.73
CA PRO A 68 7.55 -10.92 -5.58
C PRO A 68 6.59 -10.24 -4.60
N VAL A 69 7.08 -9.80 -3.44
CA VAL A 69 6.28 -9.11 -2.42
C VAL A 69 5.75 -7.78 -2.96
N ALA A 70 6.62 -6.97 -3.57
CA ALA A 70 6.22 -5.72 -4.22
C ALA A 70 5.11 -5.93 -5.26
N LYS A 71 5.22 -6.96 -6.09
CA LYS A 71 4.22 -7.30 -7.11
C LYS A 71 2.88 -7.68 -6.46
N ALA A 72 2.90 -8.52 -5.42
CA ALA A 72 1.70 -8.96 -4.72
C ALA A 72 0.98 -7.81 -4.01
N VAL A 73 1.71 -6.98 -3.28
CA VAL A 73 1.15 -5.82 -2.57
C VAL A 73 0.57 -4.79 -3.55
N LYS A 74 1.30 -4.43 -4.60
CA LYS A 74 0.80 -3.50 -5.62
C LYS A 74 -0.46 -4.04 -6.30
N ALA A 75 -0.52 -5.34 -6.57
CA ALA A 75 -1.71 -5.97 -7.13
C ALA A 75 -2.91 -5.89 -6.16
N LYS A 76 -2.70 -6.16 -4.87
CA LYS A 76 -3.75 -6.04 -3.84
C LYS A 76 -4.28 -4.61 -3.72
N LEU A 77 -3.39 -3.62 -3.62
CA LEU A 77 -3.78 -2.20 -3.55
C LEU A 77 -4.56 -1.76 -4.79
N ASN A 78 -4.14 -2.18 -5.99
CA ASN A 78 -4.90 -1.93 -7.22
C ASN A 78 -6.27 -2.63 -7.23
N ALA A 79 -6.39 -3.81 -6.62
CA ALA A 79 -7.68 -4.49 -6.50
C ALA A 79 -8.62 -3.72 -5.57
N LEU A 80 -8.13 -3.25 -4.41
CA LEU A 80 -8.89 -2.41 -3.49
C LEU A 80 -9.41 -1.15 -4.19
N LEU A 81 -8.57 -0.45 -4.96
CA LEU A 81 -8.97 0.74 -5.74
C LEU A 81 -10.13 0.48 -6.71
N LYS A 82 -10.27 -0.73 -7.24
CA LYS A 82 -11.34 -1.09 -8.17
C LYS A 82 -12.68 -1.38 -7.48
N THR A 83 -12.69 -1.51 -6.15
CA THR A 83 -13.92 -1.81 -5.39
C THR A 83 -14.79 -0.57 -5.15
N ILE A 84 -14.25 0.63 -5.37
CA ILE A 84 -14.91 1.91 -5.13
C ILE A 84 -15.38 2.59 -6.43
N HIS A 85 -15.64 1.81 -7.49
CA HIS A 85 -16.11 2.27 -8.80
C HIS A 85 -17.50 1.74 -9.11
#